data_AF-R1EE67-F1
#
_entry.id   AF-R1EE67-F1
#
_cell.length_a   1.000
_cell.length_b   1.000
_cell.length_c   1.000
_cell.angle_alpha   90.00
_cell.angle_beta   90.00
_cell.angle_gamma   90.00
#
_symmetry.space_group_name_H-M   'P 1'
#
loop_
_entity.id
_entity.type
_entity.pdbx_description
1 polymer ?
#
loop_
_entity_poly.entity_id
_entity_poly.type
_entity_poly.pdbx_seq_one_letter_code
_entity_poly.pdbx_strand_id
1 'polypeptide(L)'
;MRGTLPLLVGLLARAAAGSSADWLEDNKRSHPDLVELPTGLQYRVLESGSSSGERPNANSLCECHYEGRLVDGSIFDSSHARGRPATFKPSKVVPGWTLALQMMRPGDKWQLFLPPSLGYGEAGMPPRIPPSAVLIFELELLSVSEEAPMTFLQTAAYGILTLAFGYAGPDPLAVAVALNSGPDGTLTLAFGHAGAAQRLRVAALGLLRKKDTRPTVPLEQALP
;
A
#
# COMPACT_ATOMS: atom_id res chain seq x y z
N MET A 1 76.38 -10.14 -1.36
CA MET A 1 75.67 -9.97 -0.07
C MET A 1 74.30 -9.36 -0.36
N ARG A 2 73.23 -10.01 0.10
CA ARG A 2 71.93 -9.48 0.60
C ARG A 2 71.35 -8.24 -0.13
N GLY A 3 70.13 -8.24 -0.65
CA GLY A 3 69.05 -9.20 -0.53
C GLY A 3 67.81 -8.73 -1.30
N THR A 4 67.01 -9.72 -1.67
CA THR A 4 65.64 -9.60 -2.17
C THR A 4 64.71 -9.34 -0.99
N LEU A 5 63.87 -8.30 -1.00
CA LEU A 5 62.56 -8.30 -0.32
C LEU A 5 61.66 -7.18 -0.88
N PRO A 6 60.32 -7.36 -0.84
CA PRO A 6 59.40 -6.98 -1.92
C PRO A 6 58.37 -5.90 -1.51
N LEU A 7 57.49 -5.57 -2.47
CA LEU A 7 56.10 -5.15 -2.28
C LEU A 7 55.83 -4.01 -1.29
N LEU A 8 55.58 -2.82 -1.84
CA LEU A 8 54.54 -1.94 -1.29
C LEU A 8 53.67 -1.38 -2.43
N VAL A 9 53.02 -2.27 -3.17
CA VAL A 9 51.75 -1.93 -3.84
C VAL A 9 50.70 -1.94 -2.73
N GLY A 10 50.47 -0.77 -2.14
CA GLY A 10 49.69 -0.68 -0.92
C GLY A 10 49.43 0.76 -0.50
N LEU A 11 49.01 1.62 -1.42
CA LEU A 11 48.24 2.79 -1.08
C LEU A 11 46.94 2.73 -1.86
N LEU A 12 46.05 1.89 -1.36
CA LEU A 12 44.65 1.85 -1.74
C LEU A 12 44.08 3.27 -1.69
N ALA A 13 43.32 3.61 -2.73
CA ALA A 13 42.59 4.84 -2.92
C ALA A 13 42.00 5.39 -1.61
N ARG A 14 42.56 6.51 -1.14
CA ARG A 14 41.90 7.39 -0.19
C ARG A 14 40.83 8.15 -0.97
N ALA A 15 39.68 7.53 -1.19
CA ALA A 15 38.49 8.29 -1.57
C ALA A 15 38.28 9.37 -0.48
N ALA A 16 38.10 10.61 -0.91
CA ALA A 16 37.94 11.76 -0.03
C ALA A 16 36.77 11.50 0.95
N ALA A 17 37.08 11.30 2.23
CA ALA A 17 36.09 11.33 3.29
C ALA A 17 35.75 12.80 3.58
N GLY A 18 35.05 13.45 2.65
CA GLY A 18 34.33 14.68 2.92
C GLY A 18 33.18 14.40 3.88
N SER A 19 32.70 15.41 4.58
CA SER A 19 31.48 15.27 5.38
C SER A 19 30.28 14.91 4.49
N SER A 20 29.22 14.39 5.09
CA SER A 20 27.96 14.10 4.39
C SER A 20 27.38 15.34 3.68
N ALA A 21 27.63 16.54 4.23
CA ALA A 21 27.25 17.81 3.62
C ALA A 21 28.10 18.10 2.37
N ASP A 22 29.43 17.92 2.45
CA ASP A 22 30.32 18.14 1.31
C ASP A 22 29.96 17.21 0.14
N TRP A 23 29.66 15.95 0.45
CA TRP A 23 29.24 14.98 -0.57
C TRP A 23 27.95 15.42 -1.29
N LEU A 24 26.96 15.93 -0.56
CA LEU A 24 25.70 16.40 -1.13
C LEU A 24 25.87 17.66 -1.98
N GLU A 25 26.75 18.58 -1.58
CA GLU A 25 27.10 19.76 -2.37
C GLU A 25 27.79 19.38 -3.67
N ASP A 26 28.75 18.45 -3.61
CA ASP A 26 29.44 17.96 -4.80
C ASP A 26 28.51 17.15 -5.71
N ASN A 27 27.57 16.38 -5.15
CA ASN A 27 26.53 15.66 -5.88
C ASN A 27 25.65 16.63 -6.68
N LYS A 28 25.12 17.66 -6.03
CA LYS A 28 24.34 18.72 -6.68
C LYS A 28 25.12 19.45 -7.76
N ARG A 29 26.40 19.77 -7.52
CA ARG A 29 27.26 20.44 -8.51
C ARG A 29 27.49 19.58 -9.76
N SER A 30 27.59 18.26 -9.56
CA SER A 30 27.89 17.30 -10.63
C SER A 30 26.65 16.91 -11.45
N HIS A 31 25.46 17.09 -10.89
CA HIS A 31 24.19 16.65 -11.47
C HIS A 31 23.18 17.81 -11.54
N PRO A 32 23.15 18.58 -12.65
CA PRO A 32 22.28 19.75 -12.78
C PRO A 32 20.78 19.39 -12.88
N ASP A 33 20.45 18.11 -13.09
CA ASP A 33 19.09 17.56 -13.10
C ASP A 33 18.52 17.32 -11.69
N LEU A 34 19.34 17.44 -10.64
CA LEU A 34 18.87 17.29 -9.27
C LEU A 34 18.05 18.49 -8.80
N VAL A 35 16.95 18.18 -8.13
CA VAL A 35 16.14 19.14 -7.40
C VAL A 35 16.44 19.00 -5.92
N GLU A 36 16.78 20.09 -5.27
CA GLU A 36 16.98 20.16 -3.83
C GLU A 36 15.79 20.85 -3.14
N LEU A 37 15.26 20.22 -2.10
CA LEU A 37 14.25 20.81 -1.24
C LEU A 37 14.88 21.63 -0.11
N PRO A 38 14.17 22.61 0.47
CA PRO A 38 14.65 23.36 1.65
C PRO A 38 15.00 22.49 2.86
N THR A 39 14.49 21.25 2.91
CA THR A 39 14.80 20.27 3.95
C THR A 39 16.16 19.59 3.75
N GLY A 40 16.84 19.83 2.62
CA GLY A 40 18.10 19.19 2.23
C GLY A 40 17.92 17.87 1.48
N LEU A 41 16.68 17.43 1.22
CA LEU A 41 16.43 16.29 0.34
C LEU A 41 16.80 16.65 -1.10
N GLN A 42 17.70 15.90 -1.71
CA GLN A 42 17.97 16.00 -3.14
C GLN A 42 17.32 14.81 -3.85
N TYR A 43 16.71 15.03 -5.00
CA TYR A 43 16.14 13.97 -5.82
C TYR A 43 16.24 14.27 -7.31
N ARG A 44 16.16 13.23 -8.12
CA ARG A 44 15.91 13.31 -9.56
C ARG A 44 14.79 12.38 -9.96
N VAL A 45 14.01 12.79 -10.94
CA VAL A 45 12.95 11.99 -11.54
C VAL A 45 13.57 11.17 -12.66
N LEU A 46 13.58 9.84 -12.52
CA LEU A 46 14.04 8.92 -13.56
C LEU A 46 12.92 8.63 -14.55
N GLU A 47 11.71 8.37 -14.03
CA GLU A 47 10.50 8.15 -14.80
C GLU A 47 9.33 8.85 -14.12
N SER A 48 8.42 9.40 -14.93
CA SER A 48 7.21 10.05 -14.45
C SER A 48 6.00 9.16 -14.68
N GLY A 49 5.24 8.92 -13.62
CA GLY A 49 3.96 8.27 -13.64
C GLY A 49 2.86 9.14 -14.24
N SER A 50 1.63 8.62 -14.24
CA SER A 50 0.50 9.36 -14.82
C SER A 50 0.24 10.65 -14.06
N SER A 51 0.05 11.75 -14.79
CA SER A 51 -0.33 13.05 -14.21
C SER A 51 -1.69 13.02 -13.50
N SER A 52 -2.55 12.04 -13.84
CA SER A 52 -3.83 11.80 -13.17
C SER A 52 -3.70 10.96 -11.89
N GLY A 53 -2.55 10.37 -11.60
CA GLY A 53 -2.35 9.52 -10.43
C GLY A 53 -2.37 10.34 -9.14
N GLU A 54 -3.15 9.92 -8.15
CA GLU A 54 -3.25 10.61 -6.86
C GLU A 54 -1.95 10.46 -6.06
N ARG A 55 -1.58 11.55 -5.36
CA ARG A 55 -0.42 11.53 -4.45
C ARG A 55 -0.85 10.93 -3.11
N PRO A 56 -0.04 10.06 -2.51
CA PRO A 56 -0.35 9.49 -1.21
C PRO A 56 -0.34 10.57 -0.13
N ASN A 57 -1.23 10.45 0.84
CA ASN A 57 -1.17 11.17 2.10
C ASN A 57 -0.28 10.42 3.11
N ALA A 58 -0.09 10.97 4.31
CA ALA A 58 0.78 10.39 5.33
C ALA A 58 0.40 8.95 5.77
N ASN A 59 -0.84 8.53 5.56
CA ASN A 59 -1.39 7.25 6.00
C ASN A 59 -1.71 6.28 4.87
N SER A 60 -1.66 6.71 3.61
CA SER A 60 -1.88 5.86 2.44
C SER A 60 -0.87 4.71 2.43
N LEU A 61 -1.30 3.54 1.99
CA LEU A 61 -0.44 2.44 1.64
C LEU A 61 0.19 2.71 0.28
N CYS A 62 1.51 2.76 0.24
CA CYS A 62 2.30 2.91 -0.97
C CYS A 62 2.99 1.58 -1.23
N GLU A 63 2.62 0.90 -2.32
CA GLU A 63 3.36 -0.27 -2.78
C GLU A 63 4.51 0.19 -3.67
N CYS A 64 5.73 -0.16 -3.29
CA CYS A 64 6.93 0.33 -3.96
C CYS A 64 7.92 -0.78 -4.26
N HIS A 65 8.61 -0.63 -5.39
CA HIS A 65 9.94 -1.17 -5.57
C HIS A 65 10.97 -0.15 -5.10
N TYR A 66 12.02 -0.65 -4.48
CA TYR A 66 13.12 0.17 -4.00
C TYR A 66 14.43 -0.59 -3.87
N GLU A 67 15.50 0.17 -3.86
CA GLU A 67 16.85 -0.24 -3.50
C GLU A 67 17.58 0.88 -2.77
N GLY A 68 18.13 0.58 -1.59
CA GLY A 68 18.89 1.49 -0.75
C GLY A 68 20.37 1.15 -0.75
N ARG A 69 21.19 2.17 -1.04
CA ARG A 69 22.65 2.09 -1.14
C ARG A 69 23.34 3.16 -0.30
N LEU A 70 24.54 2.84 0.19
CA LEU A 70 25.45 3.83 0.76
C LEU A 70 26.27 4.50 -0.36
N VAL A 71 26.94 5.60 -0.03
CA VAL A 71 27.80 6.35 -0.98
C VAL A 71 28.98 5.55 -1.52
N ASP A 72 29.36 4.46 -0.86
CA ASP A 72 30.37 3.51 -1.33
C ASP A 72 29.82 2.49 -2.35
N GLY A 73 28.53 2.55 -2.65
CA GLY A 73 27.81 1.66 -3.56
C GLY A 73 27.24 0.39 -2.92
N SER A 74 27.55 0.12 -1.65
CA SER A 74 27.04 -1.05 -0.92
C SER A 74 25.52 -0.98 -0.75
N ILE A 75 24.84 -2.07 -1.09
CA ILE A 75 23.38 -2.20 -0.92
C ILE A 75 23.11 -2.66 0.51
N PHE A 76 22.34 -1.90 1.27
CA PHE A 76 21.92 -2.30 2.62
C PHE A 76 20.50 -2.88 2.66
N ASP A 77 19.67 -2.56 1.66
CA ASP A 77 18.30 -3.07 1.54
C ASP A 77 17.80 -3.00 0.09
N SER A 78 17.06 -4.01 -0.37
CA SER A 78 16.51 -4.05 -1.74
C SER A 78 15.26 -4.92 -1.79
N SER A 79 14.17 -4.37 -2.34
CA SER A 79 12.95 -5.13 -2.65
C SER A 79 13.15 -6.10 -3.81
N HIS A 80 13.98 -5.73 -4.80
CA HIS A 80 14.29 -6.58 -5.96
C HIS A 80 15.05 -7.84 -5.53
N ALA A 81 15.99 -7.71 -4.58
CA ALA A 81 16.69 -8.84 -4.00
C ALA A 81 15.75 -9.82 -3.27
N ARG A 82 14.58 -9.35 -2.81
CA ARG A 82 13.53 -10.18 -2.20
C ARG A 82 12.50 -10.70 -3.21
N GLY A 83 12.58 -10.29 -4.47
CA GLY A 83 11.68 -10.72 -5.55
C GLY A 83 10.24 -10.23 -5.44
N ARG A 84 9.94 -9.26 -4.56
CA ARG A 84 8.58 -8.73 -4.40
C ARG A 84 8.57 -7.26 -3.95
N PRO A 85 7.56 -6.47 -4.34
CA PRO A 85 7.34 -5.13 -3.81
C PRO A 85 7.16 -5.14 -2.28
N ALA A 86 7.32 -3.97 -1.68
CA ALA A 86 7.04 -3.75 -0.27
C ALA A 86 6.06 -2.61 -0.10
N THR A 87 5.17 -2.75 0.87
CA THR A 87 4.15 -1.73 1.18
C THR A 87 4.58 -0.91 2.38
N PHE A 88 4.56 0.41 2.22
CA PHE A 88 4.94 1.37 3.26
C PHE A 88 3.84 2.40 3.49
N LYS A 89 3.86 3.01 4.67
CA LYS A 89 3.10 4.24 4.94
C LYS A 89 4.10 5.39 5.06
N PRO A 90 3.87 6.55 4.43
CA PRO A 90 4.79 7.68 4.55
C PRO A 90 5.05 8.09 6.02
N SER A 91 4.08 7.91 6.92
CA SER A 91 4.23 8.16 8.36
C SER A 91 5.08 7.14 9.15
N LYS A 92 5.50 6.03 8.53
CA LYS A 92 6.21 4.91 9.18
C LYS A 92 7.58 4.61 8.58
N VAL A 93 8.08 5.51 7.74
CA VAL A 93 9.39 5.42 7.08
C VAL A 93 10.27 6.61 7.48
N VAL A 94 11.52 6.61 7.03
CA VAL A 94 12.46 7.71 7.29
C VAL A 94 11.92 9.03 6.72
N PRO A 95 12.21 10.20 7.34
CA PRO A 95 11.62 11.48 6.95
C PRO A 95 11.79 11.83 5.46
N GLY A 96 12.94 11.48 4.86
CA GLY A 96 13.17 11.72 3.43
C GLY A 96 12.21 10.94 2.52
N TRP A 97 11.86 9.70 2.88
CA TRP A 97 10.84 8.92 2.18
C TRP A 97 9.45 9.51 2.38
N THR A 98 9.14 10.00 3.59
CA THR A 98 7.87 10.68 3.87
C THR A 98 7.65 11.86 2.94
N LEU A 99 8.67 12.69 2.73
CA LEU A 99 8.62 13.83 1.82
C LEU A 99 8.50 13.38 0.36
N ALA A 100 9.34 12.44 -0.08
CA ALA A 100 9.37 11.97 -1.47
C ALA A 100 8.04 11.31 -1.88
N LEU A 101 7.55 10.34 -1.11
CA LEU A 101 6.34 9.59 -1.44
C LEU A 101 5.14 10.52 -1.61
N GLN A 102 4.97 11.53 -0.73
CA GLN A 102 3.86 12.49 -0.82
C GLN A 102 3.96 13.44 -2.02
N MET A 103 5.10 13.50 -2.71
CA MET A 103 5.28 14.25 -3.96
C MET A 103 5.13 13.38 -5.20
N MET A 104 5.38 12.08 -5.06
CA MET A 104 5.31 11.07 -6.12
C MET A 104 3.87 10.67 -6.47
N ARG A 105 3.70 10.14 -7.68
CA ARG A 105 2.48 9.53 -8.21
C ARG A 105 2.74 8.08 -8.60
N PRO A 106 1.71 7.21 -8.64
CA PRO A 106 1.85 5.87 -9.19
C PRO A 106 2.48 5.88 -10.59
N GLY A 107 3.51 5.04 -10.76
CA GLY A 107 4.39 4.98 -11.93
C GLY A 107 5.64 5.86 -11.86
N ASP A 108 5.77 6.74 -10.85
CA ASP A 108 6.99 7.51 -10.67
C ASP A 108 8.15 6.62 -10.24
N LYS A 109 9.31 6.82 -10.87
CA LYS A 109 10.58 6.26 -10.45
C LYS A 109 11.57 7.37 -10.18
N TRP A 110 11.99 7.53 -8.94
CA TRP A 110 12.86 8.61 -8.49
C TRP A 110 14.15 8.04 -7.91
N GLN A 111 15.24 8.80 -8.04
CA GLN A 111 16.43 8.57 -7.23
C GLN A 111 16.53 9.68 -6.18
N LEU A 112 16.67 9.28 -4.92
CA LEU A 112 16.70 10.16 -3.75
C LEU A 112 18.09 10.11 -3.12
N PHE A 113 18.55 11.26 -2.62
CA PHE A 113 19.77 11.41 -1.84
C PHE A 113 19.39 12.06 -0.51
N LEU A 114 19.46 11.27 0.55
CA LEU A 114 19.00 11.67 1.87
C LEU A 114 20.20 12.07 2.72
N PRO A 115 20.25 13.32 3.22
CA PRO A 115 21.16 13.68 4.29
C PRO A 115 20.85 12.85 5.56
N PRO A 116 21.80 12.74 6.49
CA PRO A 116 21.61 11.96 7.71
C PRO A 116 20.36 12.36 8.50
N SER A 117 20.05 13.67 8.56
CA SER A 117 18.87 14.22 9.23
C SER A 117 17.53 13.70 8.67
N LEU A 118 17.50 13.30 7.40
CA LEU A 118 16.33 12.73 6.73
C LEU A 118 16.38 11.20 6.62
N GLY A 119 17.45 10.58 7.11
CA GLY A 119 17.68 9.14 7.15
C GLY A 119 17.74 8.60 8.58
N TYR A 120 18.90 8.07 8.99
CA TYR A 120 19.12 7.43 10.30
C TYR A 120 19.95 8.29 11.28
N GLY A 121 20.22 9.56 10.94
CA GLY A 121 20.90 10.51 11.80
C GLY A 121 22.32 10.12 12.20
N GLU A 122 22.81 10.72 13.28
CA GLU A 122 24.15 10.48 13.83
C GLU A 122 24.31 9.07 14.40
N ALA A 123 23.22 8.41 14.80
CA ALA A 123 23.28 7.05 15.33
C ALA A 123 23.46 5.99 14.23
N GLY A 124 22.94 6.24 13.02
CA GLY A 124 22.87 5.23 11.97
C GLY A 124 21.96 4.05 12.34
N MET A 125 22.19 2.90 11.72
CA MET A 125 21.54 1.63 12.04
C MET A 125 22.57 0.48 11.96
N PRO A 126 23.48 0.37 12.94
CA PRO A 126 24.53 -0.65 12.91
C PRO A 126 23.96 -2.09 12.91
N PRO A 127 24.63 -3.05 12.25
CA PRO A 127 25.85 -2.90 11.44
C PRO A 127 25.59 -2.44 10.00
N ARG A 128 24.34 -2.22 9.60
CA ARG A 128 23.95 -2.03 8.18
C ARG A 128 24.20 -0.62 7.67
N ILE A 129 23.97 0.39 8.50
CA ILE A 129 24.06 1.81 8.11
C ILE A 129 24.95 2.51 9.13
N PRO A 130 26.07 3.11 8.70
CA PRO A 130 26.96 3.81 9.62
C PRO A 130 26.34 5.13 10.14
N PRO A 131 26.84 5.63 11.28
CA PRO A 131 26.60 6.99 11.76
C PRO A 131 26.72 8.05 10.66
N SER A 132 25.79 9.01 10.64
CA SER A 132 25.84 10.18 9.77
C SER A 132 25.96 9.85 8.28
N ALA A 133 25.47 8.69 7.82
CA ALA A 133 25.54 8.30 6.42
C ALA A 133 24.58 9.09 5.53
N VAL A 134 25.04 9.47 4.33
CA VAL A 134 24.15 9.81 3.22
C VAL A 134 23.59 8.52 2.63
N LEU A 135 22.29 8.49 2.38
CA LEU A 135 21.61 7.33 1.80
C LEU A 135 21.16 7.66 0.38
N ILE A 136 21.40 6.72 -0.53
CA ILE A 136 20.94 6.80 -1.91
C ILE A 136 19.84 5.78 -2.08
N PHE A 137 18.67 6.20 -2.53
CA PHE A 137 17.55 5.31 -2.80
C PHE A 137 17.10 5.44 -4.24
N GLU A 138 16.90 4.31 -4.92
CA GLU A 138 16.03 4.25 -6.09
C GLU A 138 14.67 3.77 -5.61
N LEU A 139 13.62 4.53 -5.92
CA LEU A 139 12.26 4.31 -5.44
C LEU A 139 11.30 4.39 -6.61
N GLU A 140 10.52 3.34 -6.80
CA GLU A 140 9.47 3.23 -7.81
C GLU A 140 8.14 3.02 -7.10
N LEU A 141 7.22 3.98 -7.24
CA LEU A 141 5.89 3.91 -6.65
C LEU A 141 4.96 3.19 -7.60
N LEU A 142 4.53 1.98 -7.25
CA LEU A 142 3.69 1.14 -8.11
C LEU A 142 2.21 1.49 -7.96
N SER A 143 1.74 1.58 -6.72
CA SER A 143 0.34 1.82 -6.40
C SER A 143 0.17 2.56 -5.07
N VAL A 144 -0.95 3.26 -4.94
CA VAL A 144 -1.38 3.96 -3.72
C VAL A 144 -2.79 3.48 -3.37
N SER A 145 -3.02 3.12 -2.11
CA SER A 145 -4.35 2.78 -1.59
C SER A 145 -4.60 3.41 -0.22
N GLU A 146 -5.84 3.81 0.03
CA GLU A 146 -6.26 4.47 1.29
C GLU A 146 -6.72 3.48 2.37
N GLU A 147 -6.81 2.20 2.04
CA GLU A 147 -7.31 1.18 2.96
C GLU A 147 -6.16 0.62 3.80
N ALA A 148 -6.33 0.51 5.13
CA ALA A 148 -5.59 -0.50 5.89
C ALA A 148 -5.81 -1.85 5.20
N PRO A 149 -4.84 -2.80 5.18
CA PRO A 149 -5.11 -4.10 4.60
C PRO A 149 -6.20 -4.77 5.45
N MET A 150 -7.45 -4.60 5.06
CA MET A 150 -8.56 -5.42 5.52
C MET A 150 -8.32 -6.75 4.85
N THR A 151 -7.72 -7.64 5.64
CA THR A 151 -7.56 -9.05 5.34
C THR A 151 -8.82 -9.54 4.61
N PHE A 152 -8.64 -10.00 3.38
CA PHE A 152 -9.66 -10.65 2.56
C PHE A 152 -10.07 -12.03 3.12
N LEU A 153 -10.04 -12.19 4.46
CA LEU A 153 -10.51 -13.35 5.22
C LEU A 153 -11.59 -12.94 6.22
N GLN A 154 -12.45 -11.98 5.85
CA GLN A 154 -13.71 -11.79 6.57
C GLN A 154 -14.87 -11.41 5.63
N THR A 155 -14.99 -12.12 4.50
CA THR A 155 -16.18 -12.03 3.63
C THR A 155 -16.61 -13.38 3.05
N ALA A 156 -16.34 -14.48 3.77
CA ALA A 156 -16.97 -15.78 3.47
C ALA A 156 -17.72 -16.39 4.67
N ALA A 157 -17.83 -15.67 5.80
CA ALA A 157 -18.48 -16.18 7.01
C ALA A 157 -19.70 -15.37 7.50
N TYR A 158 -19.95 -14.17 6.95
CA TYR A 158 -21.18 -13.42 7.25
C TYR A 158 -21.77 -12.87 5.95
N GLY A 159 -22.82 -13.53 5.47
CA GLY A 159 -23.67 -13.06 4.38
C GLY A 159 -24.52 -11.87 4.84
N ILE A 160 -23.90 -10.71 5.02
CA ILE A 160 -24.61 -9.45 5.21
C ILE A 160 -24.27 -8.55 4.02
N LEU A 161 -25.19 -8.50 3.06
CA LEU A 161 -25.20 -7.52 1.97
C LEU A 161 -25.85 -6.24 2.51
N THR A 162 -25.06 -5.24 2.89
CA THR A 162 -25.59 -3.92 3.27
C THR A 162 -25.88 -3.12 2.01
N LEU A 163 -27.15 -3.09 1.58
CA LEU A 163 -27.63 -2.13 0.58
C LEU A 163 -27.95 -0.81 1.27
N ALA A 164 -27.09 0.19 1.14
CA ALA A 164 -27.41 1.55 1.55
C ALA A 164 -28.26 2.23 0.46
N PHE A 165 -29.57 2.30 0.65
CA PHE A 165 -30.41 3.22 -0.11
C PHE A 165 -30.15 4.64 0.41
N GLY A 166 -29.62 5.51 -0.44
CA GLY A 166 -29.49 6.93 -0.13
C GLY A 166 -30.87 7.55 0.05
N TYR A 167 -31.12 8.17 1.21
CA TYR A 167 -32.32 8.98 1.44
C TYR A 167 -31.90 10.38 1.86
N ALA A 168 -32.28 11.38 1.06
CA ALA A 168 -32.11 12.79 1.36
C ALA A 168 -33.45 13.35 1.88
N GLY A 169 -33.54 13.58 3.19
CA GLY A 169 -34.70 14.19 3.86
C GLY A 169 -34.36 14.55 5.31
N PRO A 170 -35.04 15.54 5.93
CA PRO A 170 -34.52 16.22 7.12
C PRO A 170 -34.69 15.50 8.47
N ASP A 171 -35.28 14.30 8.55
CA ASP A 171 -35.44 13.57 9.83
C ASP A 171 -35.14 12.05 9.68
N PRO A 172 -34.08 11.50 10.31
CA PRO A 172 -33.76 10.09 10.19
C PRO A 172 -34.46 9.24 11.25
N LEU A 173 -35.58 8.60 10.89
CA LEU A 173 -35.98 7.35 11.55
C LEU A 173 -35.13 6.22 10.95
N ALA A 174 -33.98 5.92 11.57
CA ALA A 174 -33.12 4.82 11.15
C ALA A 174 -33.83 3.47 11.40
N VAL A 175 -34.49 2.94 10.37
CA VAL A 175 -34.99 1.56 10.39
C VAL A 175 -33.83 0.65 9.99
N ALA A 176 -33.21 0.01 10.98
CA ALA A 176 -32.24 -1.04 10.73
C ALA A 176 -33.00 -2.30 10.27
N VAL A 177 -32.76 -2.72 9.03
CA VAL A 177 -33.24 -3.99 8.49
C VAL A 177 -32.07 -4.96 8.45
N ALA A 178 -32.14 -6.02 9.23
CA ALA A 178 -31.16 -7.11 9.19
C ALA A 178 -31.75 -8.30 8.45
N LEU A 179 -31.01 -8.80 7.45
CA LEU A 179 -31.28 -10.07 6.79
C LEU A 179 -30.34 -11.12 7.37
N ASN A 180 -30.89 -12.21 7.90
CA ASN A 180 -30.08 -13.31 8.41
C ASN A 180 -30.49 -14.63 7.75
N SER A 181 -29.51 -15.37 7.21
CA SER A 181 -29.71 -16.68 6.61
C SER A 181 -29.48 -17.79 7.63
N GLY A 182 -30.49 -18.64 7.84
CA GLY A 182 -30.38 -19.86 8.62
C GLY A 182 -29.63 -20.97 7.87
N PRO A 183 -29.05 -21.95 8.60
CA PRO A 183 -28.31 -23.07 8.02
C PRO A 183 -29.17 -24.01 7.15
N ASP A 184 -30.49 -23.84 7.19
CA ASP A 184 -31.53 -24.54 6.43
C ASP A 184 -31.99 -23.78 5.17
N GLY A 185 -31.40 -22.62 4.86
CA GLY A 185 -31.76 -21.78 3.72
C GLY A 185 -32.91 -20.81 4.00
N THR A 186 -33.38 -20.72 5.25
CA THR A 186 -34.44 -19.79 5.66
C THR A 186 -33.87 -18.37 5.79
N LEU A 187 -34.49 -17.37 5.15
CA LEU A 187 -34.14 -15.96 5.32
C LEU A 187 -35.06 -15.32 6.36
N THR A 188 -34.47 -14.72 7.40
CA THR A 188 -35.22 -13.99 8.44
C THR A 188 -34.97 -12.50 8.31
N LEU A 189 -36.06 -11.72 8.23
CA LEU A 189 -36.05 -10.25 8.28
C LEU A 189 -36.33 -9.79 9.72
N ALA A 190 -35.47 -8.96 10.29
CA ALA A 190 -35.71 -8.29 11.56
C ALA A 190 -35.75 -6.78 11.38
N PHE A 191 -36.77 -6.15 11.99
CA PHE A 191 -36.91 -4.69 12.07
C PHE A 191 -36.67 -4.26 13.51
N GLY A 192 -35.74 -3.33 13.71
CA GLY A 192 -35.48 -2.72 15.02
C GLY A 192 -35.87 -1.25 15.03
N HIS A 193 -36.73 -0.85 15.97
CA HIS A 193 -36.86 0.54 16.40
C HIS A 193 -36.16 0.66 17.76
N ALA A 194 -35.37 1.70 17.96
CA ALA A 194 -34.75 1.97 19.26
C ALA A 194 -35.85 2.16 20.31
N GLY A 195 -36.03 1.16 21.19
CA GLY A 195 -36.93 1.26 22.34
C GLY A 195 -38.12 0.29 22.38
N ALA A 196 -38.00 -0.97 21.96
CA ALA A 196 -38.79 -2.09 22.51
C ALA A 196 -38.37 -3.42 21.84
N ALA A 197 -37.85 -4.37 22.61
CA ALA A 197 -37.64 -5.73 22.13
C ALA A 197 -38.98 -6.48 22.11
N GLN A 198 -39.71 -6.45 20.99
CA GLN A 198 -40.84 -7.35 20.77
C GLN A 198 -40.38 -8.61 20.03
N ARG A 199 -40.49 -9.76 20.69
CA ARG A 199 -40.32 -11.08 20.06
C ARG A 199 -41.59 -11.42 19.28
N LEU A 200 -41.69 -11.03 18.01
CA LEU A 200 -42.69 -11.62 17.12
C LEU A 200 -42.18 -12.98 16.62
N ARG A 201 -42.89 -14.06 16.94
CA ARG A 201 -42.79 -15.33 16.21
C ARG A 201 -43.40 -15.11 14.82
N VAL A 202 -42.56 -14.96 13.80
CA VAL A 202 -43.03 -14.98 12.41
C VAL A 202 -43.45 -16.42 12.10
N ALA A 203 -44.75 -16.64 11.94
CA ALA A 203 -45.29 -17.86 11.38
C ALA A 203 -44.80 -17.99 9.93
N ALA A 204 -44.28 -19.17 9.58
CA ALA A 204 -43.74 -19.48 8.26
C ALA A 204 -44.73 -19.08 7.15
N LEU A 205 -44.38 -18.05 6.38
CA LEU A 205 -45.07 -17.75 5.13
C LEU A 205 -44.49 -18.69 4.05
N GLY A 206 -45.01 -19.92 4.02
CA GLY A 206 -44.88 -20.75 2.85
C GLY A 206 -45.64 -20.10 1.69
N LEU A 207 -44.99 -19.98 0.53
CA LEU A 207 -45.53 -20.31 -0.81
C LEU A 207 -44.75 -19.56 -1.90
N LEU A 208 -43.74 -20.23 -2.47
CA LEU A 208 -43.45 -20.13 -3.90
C LEU A 208 -43.77 -21.50 -4.51
N ARG A 209 -45.07 -21.77 -4.71
CA ARG A 209 -45.54 -22.81 -5.62
C ARG A 209 -45.35 -22.29 -7.04
N LYS A 210 -44.44 -22.90 -7.80
CA LYS A 210 -44.47 -22.86 -9.26
C LYS A 210 -45.73 -23.64 -9.69
N LYS A 211 -46.81 -22.95 -10.06
CA LYS A 211 -47.96 -23.59 -10.69
C LYS A 211 -48.59 -22.60 -11.66
N ASP A 212 -48.35 -22.81 -12.94
CA ASP A 212 -49.35 -22.49 -13.93
C ASP A 212 -49.81 -23.78 -14.59
N THR A 213 -51.12 -23.89 -14.76
CA THR A 213 -51.89 -25.12 -14.91
C THR A 213 -52.25 -25.41 -16.37
N ARG A 214 -52.27 -26.71 -16.69
CA ARG A 214 -52.80 -27.36 -17.91
C ARG A 214 -54.24 -26.94 -18.25
N PRO A 215 -54.74 -27.35 -19.43
CA PRO A 215 -55.79 -28.36 -19.38
C PRO A 215 -55.62 -29.52 -20.37
N THR A 216 -56.01 -30.70 -19.89
CA THR A 216 -56.24 -31.94 -20.63
C THR A 216 -57.62 -31.93 -21.30
N VAL A 217 -57.74 -32.49 -22.51
CA VAL A 217 -58.99 -33.09 -23.03
C VAL A 217 -58.63 -34.44 -23.67
N PRO A 218 -59.44 -35.50 -23.48
CA PRO A 218 -59.09 -36.88 -23.80
C PRO A 218 -59.65 -37.32 -25.16
N LEU A 219 -59.04 -38.32 -25.80
CA LEU A 219 -59.73 -39.21 -26.75
C LEU A 219 -59.11 -40.60 -26.71
N GLU A 220 -60.00 -41.56 -26.50
CA GLU A 220 -59.81 -42.99 -26.43
C GLU A 220 -59.89 -43.61 -27.84
N GLN A 221 -59.04 -44.63 -28.07
CA GLN A 221 -59.14 -45.73 -29.06
C GLN A 221 -59.10 -45.45 -30.58
N ALA A 222 -58.17 -46.12 -31.29
CA ALA A 222 -58.45 -47.41 -31.94
C ALA A 222 -57.23 -47.93 -32.74
N LEU A 223 -56.86 -49.18 -32.49
CA LEU A 223 -56.18 -50.10 -33.43
C LEU A 223 -57.15 -50.43 -34.59
N PRO A 224 -56.67 -50.83 -35.78
CA PRO A 224 -56.05 -52.15 -36.01
C PRO A 224 -54.59 -52.08 -36.47
#